data_AF-A0A1Y2W4R7-F1
#
_entry.id   AF-A0A1Y2W4R7-F1
#
_cell.length_a   1.000
_cell.length_b   1.000
_cell.length_c   1.000
_cell.angle_alpha   90.00
_cell.angle_beta   90.00
_cell.angle_gamma   90.00
#
_symmetry.space_group_name_H-M   'P 1'
#
loop_
_entity.id
_entity.type
_entity.pdbx_description
1 polymer ?
#
loop_
_entity_poly.entity_id
_entity_poly.type
_entity_poly.pdbx_seq_one_letter_code
_entity_poly.pdbx_strand_id
1 'polypeptide(L)'
;MRVSSWMKLAYVATLATALPATYNPDVAESDNQHNANTTITPIAGDDTPDKDSIMIPVTQIYCTGHDMEARDVNRARRKVARWAKHHPLVTKRVKMGLVNDTIWYVCNCKWWTVEYLKWYELVQAQNLIYGTCGEHRSGGLWSDPWQKMYHIEPYHTTFNMSHVYDLCPHRCVVSLEEWGELPRPNEKGIWLGHDDDDEDDDRDY
;
A
#
# COMPACT_ATOMS: atom_id res chain seq x y z
N MET A 1 51.85 57.40 -27.87
CA MET A 1 50.66 56.95 -27.13
C MET A 1 50.87 57.33 -25.66
N ARG A 2 50.07 58.26 -25.15
CA ARG A 2 50.25 58.91 -23.83
C ARG A 2 49.26 58.34 -22.81
N VAL A 3 49.72 58.25 -21.57
CA VAL A 3 49.05 57.76 -20.37
C VAL A 3 48.44 58.93 -19.59
N SER A 4 47.23 58.76 -19.03
CA SER A 4 46.75 59.35 -17.75
C SER A 4 45.32 58.84 -17.49
N SER A 5 45.05 58.14 -16.38
CA SER A 5 44.53 58.70 -15.10
C SER A 5 43.24 59.52 -15.32
N TRP A 6 42.08 59.24 -14.73
CA TRP A 6 41.77 59.36 -13.29
C TRP A 6 40.55 58.51 -12.85
N MET A 7 40.69 57.89 -11.68
CA MET A 7 39.69 57.66 -10.62
C MET A 7 38.24 58.15 -10.83
N LYS A 8 37.28 57.27 -10.52
CA LYS A 8 36.32 57.50 -9.43
C LYS A 8 35.72 56.19 -8.91
N LEU A 9 35.94 55.97 -7.62
CA LEU A 9 35.35 54.95 -6.77
C LEU A 9 33.83 55.12 -6.68
N ALA A 10 33.12 54.00 -6.69
CA ALA A 10 31.85 53.87 -5.99
C ALA A 10 31.88 52.54 -5.23
N TYR A 11 32.23 52.62 -3.96
CA TYR A 11 32.02 51.58 -2.96
C TYR A 11 30.50 51.42 -2.78
N VAL A 12 29.97 50.22 -3.02
CA VAL A 12 28.69 49.79 -2.43
C VAL A 12 29.02 48.59 -1.55
N ALA A 13 29.18 48.87 -0.26
CA ALA A 13 29.22 47.85 0.76
C ALA A 13 27.76 47.50 1.11
N THR A 14 27.27 46.37 0.61
CA THR A 14 26.03 45.78 1.11
C THR A 14 26.41 44.75 2.17
N LEU A 15 26.05 45.07 3.41
CA LEU A 15 26.22 44.22 4.59
C LEU A 15 25.57 42.85 4.35
N ALA A 16 26.39 41.81 4.37
CA ALA A 16 25.93 40.45 4.63
C ALA A 16 25.57 40.36 6.12
N THR A 17 24.28 40.34 6.44
CA THR A 17 23.82 39.90 7.75
C THR A 17 24.02 38.38 7.83
N ALA A 18 25.15 37.98 8.39
CA ALA A 18 25.38 36.61 8.84
C ALA A 18 24.37 36.32 9.96
N LEU A 19 23.40 35.45 9.68
CA LEU A 19 22.62 34.79 10.71
C LEU A 19 23.58 33.87 11.49
N PRO A 20 23.59 33.89 12.83
CA PRO A 20 24.30 32.88 13.57
C PRO A 20 23.61 31.53 13.33
N ALA A 21 24.27 30.67 12.57
CA ALA A 21 23.96 29.24 12.57
C ALA A 21 24.31 28.71 13.96
N THR A 22 23.32 28.66 14.86
CA THR A 22 23.37 27.77 16.02
C THR A 22 23.18 26.36 15.49
N TYR A 23 24.28 25.79 14.99
CA TYR A 23 24.45 24.37 14.75
C TYR A 23 24.33 23.68 16.12
N ASN A 24 23.21 23.00 16.32
CA ASN A 24 22.94 22.18 17.49
C ASN A 24 23.10 20.71 17.05
N PRO A 25 24.25 20.06 17.29
CA PRO A 25 24.47 18.66 16.90
C PRO A 25 23.92 17.73 17.99
N ASP A 26 22.62 17.79 18.27
CA ASP A 26 21.97 16.89 19.25
C ASP A 26 20.54 16.54 18.79
N VAL A 27 20.35 16.26 17.50
CA VAL A 27 19.17 15.54 17.02
C VAL A 27 19.64 14.22 16.49
N ALA A 28 19.44 13.22 17.35
CA ALA A 28 19.70 11.82 17.13
C ALA A 28 19.32 11.39 15.71
N GLU A 29 20.31 10.80 15.06
CA GLU A 29 20.18 9.76 14.06
C GLU A 29 19.22 8.70 14.64
N SER A 30 17.93 8.83 14.30
CA SER A 30 16.96 7.78 14.56
C SER A 30 17.23 6.71 13.52
N ASP A 31 18.16 5.83 13.86
CA ASP A 31 18.34 4.52 13.25
C ASP A 31 16.99 3.79 13.29
N ASN A 32 16.18 3.99 12.26
CA ASN A 32 14.97 3.21 12.03
C ASN A 32 15.34 1.86 11.41
N GLN A 33 16.35 1.20 11.99
CA GLN A 33 16.46 -0.26 11.97
C GLN A 33 15.56 -0.80 13.07
N HIS A 34 14.25 -0.67 12.88
CA HIS A 34 13.31 -1.48 13.61
C HIS A 34 13.35 -2.88 12.99
N ASN A 35 14.23 -3.70 13.55
CA ASN A 35 14.13 -5.15 13.51
C ASN A 35 12.74 -5.51 14.04
N ALA A 36 11.77 -5.68 13.13
CA ALA A 36 10.42 -6.08 13.46
C ALA A 36 10.40 -7.57 13.83
N ASN A 37 10.94 -7.88 15.01
CA ASN A 37 10.57 -9.06 15.78
C ASN A 37 9.34 -8.71 16.65
N THR A 38 8.39 -7.98 16.05
CA THR A 38 7.15 -7.57 16.69
C THR A 38 6.31 -8.81 16.86
N THR A 39 6.16 -9.24 18.11
CA THR A 39 5.21 -10.30 18.47
C THR A 39 3.81 -9.73 18.28
N ILE A 40 3.23 -9.97 17.10
CA ILE A 40 1.87 -9.53 16.74
C ILE A 40 0.92 -10.31 17.63
N THR A 41 0.22 -9.61 18.52
CA THR A 41 -0.85 -10.22 19.31
C THR A 41 -2.06 -10.37 18.38
N PRO A 42 -2.59 -11.58 18.17
CA PRO A 42 -3.76 -11.77 17.31
C PRO A 42 -4.95 -10.97 17.86
N ILE A 43 -5.57 -10.15 17.02
CA ILE A 43 -6.86 -9.52 17.35
C ILE A 43 -7.88 -10.65 17.41
N ALA A 44 -8.57 -10.78 18.55
CA ALA A 44 -9.52 -11.86 18.83
C ALA A 44 -10.75 -11.77 17.90
N GLY A 45 -10.67 -12.52 16.81
CA GLY A 45 -11.78 -13.05 16.02
C GLY A 45 -11.45 -14.50 15.68
N ASP A 46 -12.45 -15.34 15.47
CA ASP A 46 -12.41 -16.82 15.34
C ASP A 46 -11.60 -17.37 14.13
N ASP A 47 -10.65 -16.58 13.62
CA ASP A 47 -9.80 -16.81 12.46
C ASP A 47 -8.34 -17.03 12.89
N THR A 48 -8.06 -17.76 13.97
CA THR A 48 -6.67 -18.05 14.32
C THR A 48 -6.01 -18.84 13.19
N PRO A 49 -4.91 -18.33 12.60
CA PRO A 49 -4.17 -19.07 11.59
C PRO A 49 -3.83 -20.46 12.13
N ASP A 50 -4.04 -21.50 11.32
CA ASP A 50 -3.67 -22.87 11.69
C ASP A 50 -2.22 -22.88 12.22
N LYS A 51 -1.92 -23.75 13.18
CA LYS A 51 -0.61 -23.79 13.85
C LYS A 51 0.56 -24.01 12.87
N ASP A 52 0.25 -24.51 11.68
CA ASP A 52 1.17 -24.75 10.55
C ASP A 52 1.13 -23.63 9.47
N SER A 53 0.46 -22.51 9.72
CA SER A 53 0.43 -21.38 8.80
C SER A 53 1.80 -20.71 8.70
N ILE A 54 2.38 -20.74 7.50
CA ILE A 54 3.66 -20.07 7.22
C ILE A 54 3.43 -18.56 7.29
N MET A 55 4.17 -17.88 8.17
CA MET A 55 4.15 -16.43 8.27
C MET A 55 4.68 -15.79 6.98
N ILE A 56 4.05 -14.69 6.52
CA ILE A 56 4.57 -13.87 5.43
C ILE A 56 5.99 -13.39 5.82
N PRO A 57 7.03 -13.73 5.04
CA PRO A 57 8.38 -13.20 5.27
C PRO A 57 8.45 -11.78 4.72
N VAL A 58 8.09 -10.81 5.56
CA VAL A 58 8.00 -9.39 5.20
C VAL A 58 9.38 -8.82 4.93
N THR A 59 9.52 -8.14 3.79
CA THR A 59 10.72 -7.37 3.44
C THR A 59 10.53 -5.89 3.72
N GLN A 60 9.33 -5.37 3.45
CA GLN A 60 9.03 -3.96 3.64
C GLN A 60 7.56 -3.78 4.00
N ILE A 61 7.29 -2.81 4.87
CA ILE A 61 5.95 -2.26 5.13
C ILE A 61 6.05 -0.76 4.93
N TYR A 62 5.00 -0.17 4.37
CA TYR A 62 4.88 1.28 4.24
C TYR A 62 3.46 1.73 4.51
N CYS A 63 3.31 2.97 4.96
CA CYS A 63 2.04 3.54 5.37
C CYS A 63 1.69 4.71 4.46
N THR A 64 0.47 4.74 3.94
CA THR A 64 -0.01 5.85 3.12
C THR A 64 -0.82 6.85 3.96
N GLY A 65 -1.30 6.44 5.13
CA GLY A 65 -1.78 7.36 6.17
C GLY A 65 -3.21 7.87 5.99
N HIS A 66 -4.04 7.16 5.24
CA HIS A 66 -5.47 7.40 5.16
C HIS A 66 -6.21 6.59 6.23
N ASP A 67 -7.23 7.20 6.83
CA ASP A 67 -8.17 6.49 7.69
C ASP A 67 -9.16 5.71 6.84
N MET A 68 -9.41 4.46 7.22
CA MET A 68 -10.26 3.54 6.49
C MET A 68 -11.42 3.08 7.38
N GLU A 69 -12.57 2.80 6.79
CA GLU A 69 -13.66 2.16 7.54
C GLU A 69 -13.36 0.67 7.72
N ALA A 70 -13.25 0.22 8.97
CA ALA A 70 -12.92 -1.17 9.33
C ALA A 70 -13.83 -2.20 8.63
N ARG A 71 -15.12 -1.88 8.55
CA ARG A 71 -16.14 -2.72 7.90
C ARG A 71 -15.84 -2.91 6.42
N ASP A 72 -15.46 -1.83 5.73
CA ASP A 72 -15.20 -1.84 4.30
C ASP A 72 -13.89 -2.55 3.98
N VAL A 73 -12.83 -2.33 4.76
CA VAL A 73 -11.57 -3.09 4.61
C VAL A 73 -11.82 -4.59 4.74
N ASN A 74 -12.58 -5.00 5.75
CA ASN A 74 -12.89 -6.41 5.98
C ASN A 74 -13.77 -7.01 4.87
N ARG A 75 -14.72 -6.24 4.32
CA ARG A 75 -15.54 -6.68 3.18
C ARG A 75 -14.72 -6.77 1.89
N ALA A 76 -13.88 -5.79 1.61
CA ALA A 76 -12.97 -5.78 0.46
C ALA A 76 -12.00 -6.98 0.50
N ARG A 77 -11.40 -7.26 1.66
CA ARG A 77 -10.59 -8.46 1.90
C ARG A 77 -11.37 -9.75 1.64
N ARG A 78 -12.60 -9.85 2.16
CA ARG A 78 -13.48 -11.02 1.94
C ARG A 78 -13.82 -11.24 0.47
N LYS A 79 -14.06 -10.17 -0.31
CA LYS A 79 -14.25 -10.27 -1.77
C LYS A 79 -13.03 -10.92 -2.45
N VAL A 80 -11.81 -10.51 -2.08
CA VAL A 80 -10.58 -11.13 -2.62
C VAL A 80 -10.42 -12.59 -2.18
N ALA A 81 -10.69 -12.88 -0.92
CA ALA A 81 -10.64 -14.24 -0.39
C ALA A 81 -11.61 -15.19 -1.10
N ARG A 82 -12.85 -14.76 -1.30
CA ARG A 82 -13.88 -15.56 -1.98
C ARG A 82 -13.48 -15.87 -3.41
N TRP A 83 -12.97 -14.88 -4.14
CA TRP A 83 -12.44 -15.10 -5.49
C TRP A 83 -11.31 -16.15 -5.49
N ALA A 84 -10.39 -16.05 -4.53
CA ALA A 84 -9.23 -16.94 -4.42
C ALA A 84 -9.58 -18.41 -4.12
N LYS A 85 -10.78 -18.69 -3.58
CA LYS A 85 -11.24 -20.08 -3.37
C LYS A 85 -11.37 -20.85 -4.68
N HIS A 86 -11.70 -20.16 -5.77
CA HIS A 86 -12.01 -20.80 -7.06
C HIS A 86 -10.98 -20.50 -8.14
N HIS A 87 -10.11 -19.50 -7.91
CA HIS A 87 -9.17 -19.02 -8.91
C HIS A 87 -7.78 -18.90 -8.33
N PRO A 88 -6.76 -19.43 -9.01
CA PRO A 88 -5.40 -19.16 -8.61
C PRO A 88 -4.99 -17.75 -9.04
N LEU A 89 -4.09 -17.14 -8.27
CA LEU A 89 -3.46 -15.87 -8.59
C LEU A 89 -2.33 -16.11 -9.61
N VAL A 90 -2.63 -15.79 -10.87
CA VAL A 90 -1.70 -16.00 -12.00
C VAL A 90 -0.44 -15.14 -11.85
N THR A 91 0.67 -15.59 -12.43
CA THR A 91 1.96 -14.89 -12.46
C THR A 91 1.82 -13.47 -12.99
N LYS A 92 2.45 -12.50 -12.31
CA LYS A 92 2.59 -11.11 -12.76
C LYS A 92 1.24 -10.40 -12.93
N ARG A 93 0.29 -10.72 -12.04
CA ARG A 93 -1.06 -10.16 -11.99
C ARG A 93 -1.35 -9.53 -10.64
N VAL A 94 -2.36 -8.65 -10.65
CA VAL A 94 -2.98 -8.07 -9.46
C VAL A 94 -4.40 -8.58 -9.33
N LYS A 95 -4.85 -8.87 -8.10
CA LYS A 95 -6.26 -9.06 -7.80
C LYS A 95 -6.70 -8.08 -6.73
N MET A 96 -7.83 -7.43 -6.96
CA MET A 96 -8.41 -6.45 -6.07
C MET A 96 -9.85 -6.79 -5.68
N GLY A 97 -10.26 -6.30 -4.52
CA GLY A 97 -11.63 -6.23 -4.04
C GLY A 97 -11.93 -4.79 -3.68
N LEU A 98 -13.03 -4.26 -4.22
CA LEU A 98 -13.49 -2.89 -4.00
C LEU A 98 -14.80 -2.92 -3.23
N VAL A 99 -14.88 -2.14 -2.17
CA VAL A 99 -16.11 -1.88 -1.41
C VAL A 99 -16.15 -0.40 -1.08
N ASN A 100 -17.18 0.31 -1.54
CA ASN A 100 -17.26 1.76 -1.47
C ASN A 100 -15.98 2.41 -2.04
N ASP A 101 -15.27 3.18 -1.23
CA ASP A 101 -14.00 3.81 -1.56
C ASP A 101 -12.79 3.05 -0.96
N THR A 102 -12.97 1.82 -0.49
CA THR A 102 -11.88 0.99 0.05
C THR A 102 -11.47 -0.07 -0.95
N ILE A 103 -10.18 -0.08 -1.31
CA ILE A 103 -9.58 -1.21 -2.03
C ILE A 103 -8.70 -2.06 -1.13
N TRP A 104 -8.78 -3.36 -1.39
CA TRP A 104 -7.84 -4.35 -0.92
C TRP A 104 -7.28 -5.07 -2.13
N TYR A 105 -5.97 -5.11 -2.33
CA TYR A 105 -5.39 -5.84 -3.46
C TYR A 105 -4.11 -6.60 -3.13
N VAL A 106 -3.86 -7.63 -3.93
CA VAL A 106 -2.67 -8.47 -3.89
C VAL A 106 -2.01 -8.51 -5.26
N CYS A 107 -0.69 -8.38 -5.31
CA CYS A 107 0.10 -8.57 -6.52
C CYS A 107 0.88 -9.89 -6.42
N ASN A 108 0.78 -10.77 -7.42
CA ASN A 108 1.71 -11.88 -7.60
C ASN A 108 2.77 -11.47 -8.61
N CYS A 109 4.00 -11.23 -8.16
CA CYS A 109 5.11 -10.83 -9.01
C CYS A 109 6.00 -12.01 -9.45
N LYS A 110 5.62 -13.24 -9.12
CA LYS A 110 6.35 -14.44 -9.54
C LYS A 110 6.31 -14.55 -11.06
N TRP A 111 7.44 -14.96 -11.63
CA TRP A 111 7.59 -15.11 -13.08
C TRP A 111 7.00 -16.41 -13.63
N TRP A 112 7.00 -17.48 -12.83
CA TRP A 112 6.70 -18.84 -13.31
C TRP A 112 5.65 -19.59 -12.47
N THR A 113 5.27 -19.05 -11.31
CA THR A 113 4.44 -19.77 -10.33
C THR A 113 3.05 -19.16 -10.21
N VAL A 114 2.06 -20.00 -10.49
CA VAL A 114 0.66 -19.76 -10.20
C VAL A 114 0.38 -20.27 -8.79
N GLU A 115 -0.25 -19.45 -7.95
CA GLU A 115 -0.50 -19.81 -6.55
C GLU A 115 -1.93 -19.48 -6.13
N TYR A 116 -2.49 -20.31 -5.27
CA TYR A 116 -3.73 -19.95 -4.59
C TYR A 116 -3.42 -19.01 -3.44
N LEU A 117 -4.15 -17.90 -3.42
CA LEU A 117 -4.11 -16.95 -2.34
C LEU A 117 -4.89 -17.53 -1.16
N LYS A 118 -4.24 -17.65 -0.01
CA LYS A 118 -4.85 -18.29 1.16
C LYS A 118 -5.52 -17.26 2.05
N TRP A 119 -6.64 -17.61 2.69
CA TRP A 119 -7.35 -16.68 3.58
C TRP A 119 -6.46 -16.11 4.69
N TYR A 120 -5.71 -16.99 5.37
CA TYR A 120 -4.84 -16.60 6.48
C TYR A 120 -3.75 -15.60 6.07
N GLU A 121 -3.29 -15.65 4.81
CA GLU A 121 -2.30 -14.73 4.26
C GLU A 121 -2.88 -13.31 4.17
N LEU A 122 -4.18 -13.17 3.84
CA LEU A 122 -4.85 -11.86 3.82
C LEU A 122 -5.09 -11.30 5.21
N VAL A 123 -5.51 -12.15 6.15
CA VAL A 123 -5.69 -11.79 7.56
C VAL A 123 -4.36 -11.29 8.12
N GLN A 124 -3.30 -12.07 7.90
CA GLN A 124 -1.97 -11.75 8.39
C GLN A 124 -1.43 -10.46 7.78
N ALA A 125 -1.60 -10.26 6.47
CA ALA A 125 -1.17 -9.04 5.81
C ALA A 125 -1.87 -7.80 6.40
N GLN A 126 -3.19 -7.86 6.60
CA GLN A 126 -3.94 -6.77 7.23
C GLN A 126 -3.46 -6.49 8.65
N ASN A 127 -3.23 -7.54 9.47
CA ASN A 127 -2.73 -7.38 10.83
C ASN A 127 -1.32 -6.78 10.88
N LEU A 128 -0.44 -7.16 9.96
CA LEU A 128 0.90 -6.57 9.81
C LEU A 128 0.83 -5.09 9.45
N ILE A 129 -0.04 -4.73 8.50
CA ILE A 129 -0.27 -3.34 8.09
C ILE A 129 -0.84 -2.54 9.25
N TYR A 130 -1.89 -3.01 9.92
CA TYR A 130 -2.49 -2.31 11.06
C TYR A 130 -1.53 -2.18 12.25
N GLY A 131 -0.77 -3.24 12.55
CA GLY A 131 0.22 -3.21 13.62
C GLY A 131 1.35 -2.20 13.37
N THR A 132 1.63 -1.88 12.11
CA THR A 132 2.73 -0.96 11.74
C THR A 132 2.21 0.46 11.46
N CYS A 133 1.11 0.60 10.74
CA CYS A 133 0.57 1.87 10.26
C CYS A 133 -0.49 2.48 11.17
N GLY A 134 -0.97 1.72 12.16
CA GLY A 134 -2.11 2.05 13.00
C GLY A 134 -3.37 1.30 12.56
N GLU A 135 -4.23 1.06 13.53
CA GLU A 135 -5.49 0.35 13.29
C GLU A 135 -6.35 1.11 12.28
N HIS A 136 -6.86 0.40 11.27
CA HIS A 136 -7.67 0.97 10.19
C HIS A 136 -6.96 2.05 9.35
N ARG A 137 -5.63 2.02 9.32
CA ARG A 137 -4.83 2.92 8.48
C ARG A 137 -4.42 2.22 7.20
N SER A 138 -4.39 2.98 6.11
CA SER A 138 -3.96 2.50 4.80
C SER A 138 -2.45 2.28 4.74
N GLY A 139 -2.04 1.29 3.95
CA GLY A 139 -0.65 0.92 3.79
C GLY A 139 -0.47 -0.34 2.96
N GLY A 140 0.78 -0.74 2.84
CA GLY A 140 1.22 -1.87 2.03
C GLY A 140 2.30 -2.68 2.69
N LEU A 141 2.41 -3.92 2.25
CA LEU A 141 3.57 -4.74 2.57
C LEU A 141 4.06 -5.50 1.33
N TRP A 142 5.37 -5.62 1.25
CA TRP A 142 6.09 -6.40 0.24
C TRP A 142 6.82 -7.56 0.89
N SER A 143 6.69 -8.74 0.29
CA SER A 143 7.50 -9.91 0.60
C SER A 143 8.35 -10.26 -0.62
N ASP A 144 9.65 -10.01 -0.55
CA ASP A 144 10.60 -10.40 -1.59
C ASP A 144 10.72 -11.93 -1.73
N PRO A 145 10.80 -12.72 -0.64
CA PRO A 145 10.87 -14.18 -0.76
C PRO A 145 9.62 -14.80 -1.40
N TRP A 146 8.44 -14.20 -1.20
CA TRP A 146 7.22 -14.64 -1.85
C TRP A 146 6.94 -13.92 -3.16
N GLN A 147 7.70 -12.88 -3.48
CA GLN A 147 7.46 -11.98 -4.60
C GLN A 147 6.00 -11.51 -4.66
N LYS A 148 5.45 -11.08 -3.51
CA LYS A 148 4.04 -10.71 -3.36
C LYS A 148 3.82 -9.35 -2.71
N MET A 149 2.94 -8.59 -3.37
CA MET A 149 2.24 -7.35 -2.99
C MET A 149 1.04 -7.55 -2.09
N TYR A 150 0.87 -6.86 -0.96
CA TYR A 150 -0.48 -6.66 -0.36
C TYR A 150 -0.67 -5.18 -0.06
N HIS A 151 -1.87 -4.67 -0.30
CA HIS A 151 -2.16 -3.25 -0.11
C HIS A 151 -3.60 -3.00 0.29
N ILE A 152 -3.79 -1.97 1.11
CA ILE A 152 -5.07 -1.47 1.59
C ILE A 152 -5.04 0.05 1.49
N GLU A 153 -5.94 0.64 0.71
CA GLU A 153 -5.98 2.10 0.55
C GLU A 153 -7.34 2.58 0.02
N PRO A 154 -7.57 3.91 -0.01
CA PRO A 154 -8.71 4.45 -0.69
C PRO A 154 -8.63 4.26 -2.22
N TYR A 155 -9.76 3.94 -2.86
CA TYR A 155 -9.82 3.77 -4.31
C TYR A 155 -9.40 5.05 -5.05
N HIS A 156 -9.89 6.20 -4.59
CA HIS A 156 -9.60 7.47 -5.24
C HIS A 156 -8.13 7.91 -5.16
N THR A 157 -7.34 7.48 -4.17
CA THR A 157 -5.90 7.79 -4.10
C THR A 157 -5.11 6.97 -5.11
N THR A 158 -5.61 5.78 -5.38
CA THR A 158 -4.98 4.76 -6.21
C THR A 158 -5.15 5.05 -7.70
N PHE A 159 -6.40 5.28 -8.13
CA PHE A 159 -6.76 5.35 -9.54
C PHE A 159 -6.77 6.77 -10.11
N ASN A 160 -6.52 7.78 -9.27
CA ASN A 160 -6.20 9.12 -9.77
C ASN A 160 -4.79 9.18 -10.38
N MET A 161 -3.92 8.20 -10.07
CA MET A 161 -2.66 7.98 -10.76
C MET A 161 -2.93 7.16 -12.03
N SER A 162 -2.66 7.72 -13.21
CA SER A 162 -3.14 7.25 -14.51
C SER A 162 -2.63 5.88 -14.99
N HIS A 163 -1.95 5.10 -14.16
CA HIS A 163 -1.43 3.81 -14.56
C HIS A 163 -1.58 2.75 -13.47
N VAL A 164 -2.43 1.76 -13.73
CA VAL A 164 -2.55 0.54 -12.93
C VAL A 164 -1.22 -0.24 -12.85
N TYR A 165 -0.28 0.07 -13.74
CA TYR A 165 1.11 -0.40 -13.67
C TYR A 165 1.84 0.06 -12.40
N ASP A 166 1.37 1.10 -11.74
CA ASP A 166 1.96 1.65 -10.50
C ASP A 166 1.37 1.02 -9.23
N LEU A 167 0.34 0.17 -9.34
CA LEU A 167 -0.24 -0.52 -8.16
C LEU A 167 0.72 -1.51 -7.52
N CYS A 168 1.57 -2.11 -8.34
CA CYS A 168 2.51 -3.14 -7.93
C CYS A 168 3.93 -2.64 -8.15
N PRO A 169 4.94 -3.23 -7.49
CA PRO A 169 6.32 -2.81 -7.66
C PRO A 169 6.74 -2.81 -9.12
N HIS A 170 7.56 -1.84 -9.53
CA HIS A 170 7.96 -1.68 -10.92
C HIS A 170 8.53 -2.99 -11.50
N ARG A 171 8.03 -3.43 -12.67
CA ARG A 171 8.29 -4.74 -13.34
C ARG A 171 7.55 -5.96 -12.79
N CYS A 172 6.72 -5.82 -11.75
CA CYS A 172 5.90 -6.89 -11.20
C CYS A 172 4.78 -7.31 -12.15
N VAL A 173 3.90 -6.38 -12.55
CA VAL A 173 2.72 -6.67 -13.36
C VAL A 173 3.01 -6.36 -14.82
N VAL A 174 2.82 -7.36 -15.70
CA VAL A 174 3.03 -7.19 -17.16
C VAL A 174 1.74 -6.93 -17.90
N SER A 175 0.59 -7.24 -17.28
CA SER A 175 -0.72 -6.97 -17.84
C SER A 175 -1.78 -7.05 -16.76
N LEU A 176 -2.81 -6.21 -16.87
CA LEU A 176 -4.07 -6.38 -16.15
C LEU A 176 -4.82 -7.57 -16.75
N GLU A 177 -5.28 -8.48 -15.91
CA GLU A 177 -6.39 -9.37 -16.28
C GLU A 177 -7.61 -8.75 -15.63
N GLU A 178 -8.16 -7.73 -16.30
CA GLU A 178 -9.43 -7.10 -15.96
C GLU A 178 -10.56 -8.10 -16.24
N TRP A 179 -11.09 -8.75 -15.19
CA TRP A 179 -12.33 -9.50 -15.31
C TRP A 179 -13.20 -9.34 -14.07
N GLY A 180 -14.45 -8.97 -14.33
CA GLY A 180 -15.30 -8.10 -13.52
C GLY A 180 -15.12 -6.68 -14.03
N GLU A 181 -16.09 -6.13 -14.78
CA GLU A 181 -16.07 -4.72 -15.17
C GLU A 181 -15.69 -3.89 -13.93
N LEU A 182 -14.63 -3.06 -14.00
CA LEU A 182 -14.49 -2.00 -13.00
C LEU A 182 -15.86 -1.29 -13.02
N PRO A 183 -16.58 -1.26 -11.90
CA PRO A 183 -18.01 -0.98 -11.88
C PRO A 183 -18.33 0.34 -12.57
N ARG A 184 -18.61 0.35 -13.89
CA ARG A 184 -18.53 1.58 -14.69
C ARG A 184 -19.25 2.69 -13.94
N PRO A 185 -18.60 3.86 -13.77
CA PRO A 185 -19.22 4.92 -13.01
C PRO A 185 -20.53 5.20 -13.75
N ASN A 186 -21.65 5.13 -13.03
CA ASN A 186 -22.89 5.60 -13.61
C ASN A 186 -22.75 7.10 -13.95
N GLU A 187 -23.73 7.71 -14.61
CA GLU A 187 -23.67 9.14 -14.97
C GLU A 187 -23.45 10.09 -13.78
N LYS A 188 -23.52 9.58 -12.54
CA LYS A 188 -23.28 10.29 -11.27
C LYS A 188 -21.92 9.98 -10.63
N GLY A 189 -21.05 9.18 -11.26
CA GLY A 189 -19.74 8.82 -10.71
C GLY A 189 -19.78 7.76 -9.60
N ILE A 190 -20.91 7.06 -9.43
CA ILE A 190 -21.08 6.03 -8.40
C ILE A 190 -20.81 4.66 -9.02
N TRP A 191 -19.88 3.93 -8.43
CA TRP A 191 -19.42 2.61 -8.85
C TRP A 191 -20.27 1.54 -8.16
N LEU A 192 -21.23 0.96 -8.89
CA LEU A 192 -22.05 -0.15 -8.38
C LEU A 192 -21.35 -1.47 -8.70
N GLY A 193 -20.83 -2.15 -7.68
CA GLY A 193 -20.45 -3.55 -7.83
C GLY A 193 -21.61 -4.34 -8.42
N HIS A 194 -21.33 -5.25 -9.35
CA HIS A 194 -22.29 -6.27 -9.77
C HIS A 194 -22.44 -7.23 -8.59
N ASP A 195 -23.21 -6.81 -7.58
CA ASP A 195 -23.47 -7.50 -6.32
C ASP A 195 -24.65 -8.48 -6.48
N ASP A 196 -24.76 -9.16 -7.63
CA ASP A 196 -25.94 -10.00 -7.93
C ASP A 196 -25.93 -11.38 -7.22
N ASP A 197 -24.96 -11.68 -6.33
CA ASP A 197 -24.86 -13.00 -5.67
C ASP A 197 -24.69 -13.00 -4.14
N ASP A 198 -24.89 -11.88 -3.42
CA ASP A 198 -24.47 -11.76 -1.99
C ASP A 198 -25.60 -11.46 -0.97
N GLU A 199 -26.87 -11.83 -1.22
CA GLU A 199 -27.91 -11.71 -0.18
C GLU A 199 -28.07 -12.94 0.75
N ASP A 200 -27.41 -14.08 0.50
CA ASP A 200 -27.83 -15.33 1.17
C ASP A 200 -26.87 -16.00 2.18
N ASP A 201 -25.67 -15.48 2.47
CA ASP A 201 -24.69 -16.25 3.29
C ASP A 201 -24.07 -15.46 4.48
N ASP A 202 -24.83 -14.55 5.08
CA ASP A 202 -24.51 -13.94 6.39
C ASP A 202 -24.95 -14.83 7.58
N ARG A 203 -25.30 -16.10 7.34
CA ARG A 203 -25.51 -17.11 8.40
C ARG A 203 -24.35 -18.08 8.35
N ASP A 204 -23.74 -18.31 9.51
CA ASP A 204 -22.71 -19.31 9.77
C ASP A 204 -21.26 -18.88 9.47
N TYR A 205 -20.78 -17.78 10.06
CA TYR A 205 -19.42 -17.71 10.64
C TYR A 205 -19.39 -16.70 11.80
#